data_AF-A0AAU0T6D8-F1
#
_entry.id   AF-A0AAU0T6D8-F1
#
_cell.length_a   1.000
_cell.length_b   1.000
_cell.length_c   1.000
_cell.angle_alpha   90.00
_cell.angle_beta   90.00
_cell.angle_gamma   90.00
#
_symmetry.space_group_name_H-M   'P 1'
#
loop_
_entity.id
_entity.type
_entity.pdbx_description
1 polymer ?
#
loop_
_entity_poly.entity_id
_entity_poly.type
_entity_poly.pdbx_seq_one_letter_code
_entity_poly.pdbx_strand_id
1 'polypeptide(L)'
;MWALSRARALFRPAILPNLAKAGSAKLADLKAHWVKGDMIVLVRHADIFSSPLTRAARTSGFMFNYASAEQSWLFDCRKTMLTDTLSHKVRNRNLVLVFHSECFTALEKLMNLPASKTGDYGYASFLTVRADGALPKVAGIVDATDWQKVVGK
;
A
#
# COMPACT_ATOMS: atom_id res chain seq x y z
N MET A 1 -38.65 7.33 33.19
CA MET A 1 -38.08 8.51 32.51
C MET A 1 -36.62 8.21 32.18
N TRP A 2 -36.39 7.72 30.97
CA TRP A 2 -35.16 7.49 30.18
C TRP A 2 -33.78 7.47 30.86
N ALA A 3 -33.17 6.27 30.90
CA ALA A 3 -31.74 6.09 31.06
C ALA A 3 -31.06 6.10 29.68
N LEU A 4 -30.24 7.11 29.40
CA LEU A 4 -29.36 7.15 28.23
C LEU A 4 -27.95 6.69 28.62
N SER A 5 -27.73 5.38 28.59
CA SER A 5 -26.38 4.82 28.66
C SER A 5 -25.64 5.14 27.36
N ARG A 6 -24.82 6.19 27.37
CA ARG A 6 -23.86 6.48 26.31
C ARG A 6 -22.75 5.42 26.34
N ALA A 7 -22.89 4.37 25.56
CA ALA A 7 -21.77 3.47 25.25
C ALA A 7 -20.75 4.26 24.43
N ARG A 8 -19.67 4.71 25.09
CA ARG A 8 -18.52 5.31 24.41
C ARG A 8 -17.79 4.19 23.69
N ALA A 9 -18.05 4.04 22.39
CA ALA A 9 -17.25 3.17 21.53
C ALA A 9 -15.80 3.65 21.61
N LEU A 10 -14.96 2.87 22.31
CA LEU A 10 -13.52 3.07 22.32
C LEU A 10 -13.04 2.82 20.90
N PHE A 11 -12.71 3.89 20.17
CA PHE A 11 -11.97 3.81 18.92
C PHE A 11 -10.62 3.15 19.23
N ARG A 12 -10.54 1.83 19.07
CA ARG A 12 -9.26 1.13 19.05
C ARG A 12 -8.56 1.58 17.77
N PRO A 13 -7.34 2.13 17.83
CA PRO A 13 -6.60 2.46 16.63
C PRO A 13 -6.48 1.18 15.80
N ALA A 14 -6.73 1.29 14.49
CA ALA A 14 -6.46 0.19 13.59
C ALA A 14 -4.99 -0.23 13.80
N ILE A 15 -4.68 -1.52 13.81
CA ILE A 15 -3.29 -1.96 13.79
C ILE A 15 -3.04 -2.39 12.36
N LEU A 16 -2.02 -1.81 11.72
CA LEU A 16 -1.61 -2.26 10.40
C LEU A 16 -0.96 -3.65 10.56
N PRO A 17 -1.57 -4.73 10.05
CA PRO A 17 -1.00 -6.05 10.22
C PRO A 17 0.25 -6.18 9.35
N ASN A 18 1.38 -6.52 9.96
CA ASN A 18 2.55 -6.94 9.21
C ASN A 18 2.23 -8.30 8.55
N LEU A 19 2.23 -8.33 7.22
CA LEU A 19 1.84 -9.49 6.42
C LEU A 19 2.82 -10.66 6.57
N ALA A 20 4.07 -10.41 6.96
CA ALA A 20 5.04 -11.46 7.27
C ALA A 20 4.74 -12.22 8.57
N LYS A 21 3.91 -11.63 9.44
CA LYS A 21 3.41 -12.26 10.67
C LYS A 21 1.96 -12.73 10.52
N ALA A 22 1.37 -12.54 9.33
CA ALA A 22 -0.02 -12.89 9.09
C ALA A 22 -0.16 -14.37 8.73
N GLY A 23 -1.30 -14.98 9.12
CA GLY A 23 -1.60 -16.38 8.79
C GLY A 23 -1.88 -16.60 7.29
N SER A 24 -1.85 -17.87 6.88
CA SER A 24 -2.02 -18.31 5.47
C SER A 24 -3.31 -17.79 4.80
N ALA A 25 -4.41 -17.68 5.55
CA ALA A 25 -5.67 -17.12 5.04
C ALA A 25 -5.52 -15.65 4.60
N LYS A 26 -4.76 -14.84 5.33
CA LYS A 26 -4.55 -13.42 5.01
C LYS A 26 -3.66 -13.25 3.77
N LEU A 27 -2.66 -14.12 3.63
CA LEU A 27 -1.81 -14.17 2.43
C LEU A 27 -2.60 -14.64 1.20
N ALA A 28 -3.53 -15.59 1.37
CA ALA A 28 -4.43 -16.03 0.31
C ALA A 28 -5.37 -14.90 -0.15
N ASP A 29 -5.95 -14.13 0.77
CA ASP A 29 -6.76 -12.95 0.45
C ASP A 29 -5.95 -11.89 -0.31
N LEU A 30 -4.73 -11.61 0.17
CA LEU A 30 -3.82 -10.67 -0.50
C LEU A 30 -3.53 -11.12 -1.94
N LYS A 31 -3.26 -12.42 -2.13
CA LYS A 31 -3.02 -13.00 -3.45
C LYS A 31 -4.26 -12.90 -4.36
N ALA A 32 -5.46 -13.11 -3.83
CA ALA A 32 -6.70 -12.98 -4.59
C ALA A 32 -6.89 -11.54 -5.11
N HIS A 33 -6.68 -10.55 -4.26
CA HIS A 33 -6.72 -9.13 -4.65
C HIS A 33 -5.64 -8.77 -5.67
N TRP A 34 -4.42 -9.29 -5.47
CA TRP A 34 -3.32 -9.11 -6.41
C TRP A 34 -3.67 -9.63 -7.80
N VAL A 35 -4.22 -10.84 -7.89
CA VAL A 35 -4.68 -11.47 -9.15
C VAL A 35 -5.81 -10.67 -9.79
N LYS A 36 -6.72 -10.14 -8.98
CA LYS A 36 -7.84 -9.30 -9.45
C LYS A 36 -7.40 -7.92 -9.95
N GLY A 37 -6.21 -7.45 -9.56
CA GLY A 37 -5.67 -6.16 -10.00
C GLY A 37 -6.27 -4.95 -9.28
N ASP A 38 -6.83 -5.13 -8.08
CA ASP A 38 -7.50 -4.09 -7.30
C ASP A 38 -6.63 -3.54 -6.14
N MET A 39 -5.32 -3.80 -6.18
CA MET A 39 -4.36 -3.35 -5.19
C MET A 39 -3.68 -2.03 -5.56
N ILE A 40 -3.46 -1.19 -4.56
CA ILE A 40 -2.46 -0.12 -4.57
C ILE A 40 -1.37 -0.50 -3.59
N VAL A 41 -0.11 -0.44 -4.02
CA VAL A 41 1.04 -0.70 -3.17
C VAL A 41 1.87 0.57 -3.06
N LEU A 42 1.99 1.09 -1.84
CA LEU A 42 2.85 2.22 -1.52
C LEU A 42 4.17 1.65 -1.02
N VAL A 43 5.29 2.12 -1.54
CA VAL A 43 6.61 1.62 -1.13
C VAL A 43 7.52 2.79 -0.76
N ARG A 44 8.18 2.71 0.39
CA ARG A 44 9.23 3.63 0.82
C ARG A 44 10.59 2.95 0.74
N HIS A 45 11.54 3.57 0.04
CA HIS A 45 12.91 3.06 -0.18
C HIS A 45 12.93 1.61 -0.69
N ALA A 46 12.75 1.42 -2.00
CA ALA A 46 12.79 0.08 -2.60
C ALA A 46 13.68 -0.01 -3.82
N ASP A 47 14.44 -1.09 -3.85
CA ASP A 47 15.20 -1.53 -5.00
C ASP A 47 14.35 -2.48 -5.85
N ILE A 48 14.22 -2.16 -7.14
CA ILE A 48 13.50 -2.99 -8.10
C ILE A 48 14.53 -3.80 -8.89
N PHE A 49 14.68 -5.09 -8.53
CA PHE A 49 15.52 -6.02 -9.28
C PHE A 49 14.70 -6.78 -10.31
N SER A 50 15.22 -6.94 -11.51
CA SER A 50 14.65 -7.82 -12.53
C SER A 50 15.74 -8.72 -13.10
N SER A 51 15.36 -9.91 -13.56
CA SER A 51 16.28 -10.78 -14.27
C SER A 51 16.75 -10.10 -15.57
N PRO A 52 18.05 -10.22 -15.94
CA PRO A 52 18.56 -9.61 -17.17
C PRO A 52 17.99 -10.26 -18.45
N LEU A 53 17.24 -11.37 -18.32
CA LEU A 53 16.57 -12.01 -19.45
C LEU A 53 15.50 -11.10 -20.04
N THR A 54 15.50 -10.94 -21.36
CA THR A 54 14.65 -9.99 -22.09
C THR A 54 13.16 -10.08 -21.73
N ARG A 55 12.64 -11.29 -21.53
CA ARG A 55 11.24 -11.50 -21.10
C ARG A 55 10.93 -10.94 -19.72
N ALA A 56 11.86 -11.07 -18.78
CA ALA A 56 11.71 -10.54 -17.43
C ALA A 56 11.98 -9.03 -17.38
N ALA A 57 13.05 -8.58 -18.06
CA ALA A 57 13.39 -7.16 -18.17
C ALA A 57 12.28 -6.35 -18.87
N ARG A 58 11.68 -6.88 -19.95
CA ARG A 58 10.54 -6.22 -20.62
C ARG A 58 9.28 -6.24 -19.79
N THR A 59 9.00 -7.31 -19.06
CA THR A 59 7.85 -7.35 -18.15
C THR A 59 8.05 -6.36 -17.00
N SER A 60 9.27 -6.28 -16.45
CA SER A 60 9.64 -5.30 -15.43
C SER A 60 9.57 -3.86 -15.96
N GLY A 61 10.12 -3.60 -17.15
CA GLY A 61 9.98 -2.32 -17.85
C GLY A 61 8.51 -1.97 -18.13
N PHE A 62 7.67 -2.94 -18.48
CA PHE A 62 6.24 -2.70 -18.65
C PHE A 62 5.50 -2.41 -17.33
N MET A 63 5.85 -3.12 -16.25
CA MET A 63 5.18 -3.01 -14.96
C MET A 63 5.64 -1.81 -14.13
N PHE A 64 6.93 -1.47 -14.23
CA PHE A 64 7.59 -0.48 -13.36
C PHE A 64 8.26 0.65 -14.14
N ASN A 65 8.18 0.64 -15.48
CA ASN A 65 8.73 1.67 -16.36
C ASN A 65 10.20 2.02 -16.07
N TYR A 66 11.03 1.02 -15.77
CA TYR A 66 12.44 1.18 -15.36
C TYR A 66 12.67 2.08 -14.12
N ALA A 67 11.63 2.27 -13.29
CA ALA A 67 11.47 3.31 -12.27
C ALA A 67 10.92 4.64 -12.83
N SER A 68 9.59 4.76 -12.71
CA SER A 68 8.74 5.96 -12.69
C SER A 68 8.75 6.85 -13.93
N ALA A 69 7.63 6.88 -14.67
CA ALA A 69 7.21 8.16 -15.23
C ALA A 69 7.14 9.15 -14.06
N GLU A 70 8.03 10.12 -14.03
CA GLU A 70 8.04 11.12 -12.97
C GLU A 70 6.70 11.84 -12.96
N GLN A 71 6.07 11.86 -11.81
CA GLN A 71 4.80 12.53 -11.61
C GLN A 71 5.00 13.59 -10.55
N SER A 72 4.87 14.86 -10.91
CA SER A 72 5.04 15.98 -9.99
C SER A 72 4.08 15.91 -8.80
N TRP A 73 2.92 15.27 -8.95
CA TRP A 73 1.97 15.05 -7.86
C TRP A 73 2.46 14.05 -6.79
N LEU A 74 3.44 13.20 -7.09
CA LEU A 74 4.12 12.33 -6.10
C LEU A 74 5.21 13.08 -5.31
N PHE A 75 5.64 14.24 -5.80
CA PHE A 75 6.79 14.99 -5.27
C PHE A 75 6.39 16.04 -4.21
N ASP A 76 5.25 16.72 -4.39
CA ASP A 76 4.91 17.92 -3.59
C ASP A 76 4.13 17.67 -2.28
N CYS A 77 3.95 16.42 -1.84
CA CYS A 77 3.18 16.05 -0.64
C CYS A 77 1.80 16.76 -0.51
N ARG A 78 1.14 17.03 -1.65
CA ARG A 78 -0.10 17.82 -1.70
C ARG A 78 -1.24 17.11 -0.97
N LYS A 79 -2.19 17.89 -0.44
CA LYS A 79 -3.43 17.33 0.16
C LYS A 79 -4.30 16.56 -0.84
N THR A 80 -4.11 16.78 -2.14
CA THR A 80 -4.81 16.07 -3.23
C THR A 80 -4.23 14.70 -3.55
N MET A 81 -3.08 14.34 -2.97
CA MET A 81 -2.31 13.15 -3.36
C MET A 81 -3.11 11.85 -3.31
N LEU A 82 -4.05 11.70 -2.37
CA LEU A 82 -4.95 10.56 -2.32
C LEU A 82 -5.91 10.54 -3.52
N THR A 83 -6.53 11.67 -3.83
CA THR A 83 -7.43 11.82 -4.98
C THR A 83 -6.67 11.61 -6.29
N ASP A 84 -5.46 12.15 -6.40
CA ASP A 84 -4.58 11.98 -7.57
C ASP A 84 -4.16 10.51 -7.74
N THR A 85 -3.79 9.84 -6.64
CA THR A 85 -3.50 8.40 -6.65
C THR A 85 -4.70 7.58 -7.15
N LEU A 86 -5.90 7.92 -6.70
CA LEU A 86 -7.13 7.23 -7.11
C LEU A 86 -7.51 7.50 -8.56
N SER A 87 -7.29 8.72 -9.06
CA SER A 87 -7.57 9.07 -10.46
C SER A 87 -6.62 8.35 -11.44
N HIS A 88 -5.38 8.08 -11.01
CA HIS A 88 -4.40 7.30 -11.77
C HIS A 88 -4.57 5.78 -11.63
N LYS A 89 -5.45 5.29 -10.75
CA LYS A 89 -5.71 3.85 -10.58
C LYS A 89 -6.61 3.32 -11.71
N VAL A 90 -6.03 2.53 -12.61
CA VAL A 90 -6.78 1.82 -13.66
C VAL A 90 -7.39 0.52 -13.12
N ARG A 91 -8.63 0.21 -13.53
CA ARG A 91 -9.30 -1.06 -13.17
C ARG A 91 -8.47 -2.26 -13.63
N ASN A 92 -8.45 -3.32 -12.81
CA ASN A 92 -7.72 -4.56 -13.07
C ASN A 92 -6.21 -4.42 -13.29
N ARG A 93 -5.61 -3.28 -12.88
CA ARG A 93 -4.17 -3.04 -12.90
C ARG A 93 -3.69 -2.60 -11.53
N ASN A 94 -2.76 -3.33 -10.92
CA ASN A 94 -2.13 -2.90 -9.68
C ASN A 94 -1.34 -1.61 -9.94
N LEU A 95 -1.45 -0.64 -9.02
CA LEU A 95 -0.69 0.60 -9.06
C LEU A 95 0.37 0.53 -7.96
N VAL A 96 1.65 0.65 -8.33
CA VAL A 96 2.77 0.68 -7.38
C VAL A 96 3.34 2.09 -7.39
N LEU A 97 3.40 2.71 -6.23
CA LEU A 97 3.89 4.08 -6.05
C LEU A 97 5.09 4.06 -5.10
N VAL A 98 6.17 4.72 -5.50
CA VAL A 98 7.38 4.86 -4.69
C VAL A 98 7.45 6.29 -4.18
N PHE A 99 7.53 6.45 -2.86
CA PHE A 99 7.58 7.76 -2.19
C PHE A 99 8.88 7.96 -1.40
N HIS A 100 9.23 9.22 -1.20
CA HIS A 100 10.17 9.64 -0.14
C HIS A 100 9.43 9.78 1.21
N SER A 101 10.18 9.91 2.31
CA SER A 101 9.68 9.74 3.70
C SER A 101 8.43 10.55 4.04
N GLU A 102 8.49 11.82 3.72
CA GLU A 102 7.56 12.84 4.17
C GLU A 102 6.21 12.68 3.45
N CYS A 103 6.25 12.47 2.13
CA CYS A 103 5.06 12.24 1.33
C CYS A 103 4.38 10.90 1.64
N PHE A 104 5.16 9.85 1.93
CA PHE A 104 4.60 8.57 2.37
C PHE A 104 3.78 8.76 3.65
N THR A 105 4.36 9.44 4.63
CA THR A 105 3.71 9.73 5.92
C THR A 105 2.49 10.65 5.74
N ALA A 106 2.55 11.62 4.83
CA ALA A 106 1.44 12.50 4.53
C ALA A 106 0.23 11.73 3.94
N LEU A 107 0.47 10.78 3.04
CA LEU A 107 -0.59 9.99 2.43
C LEU A 107 -1.26 9.06 3.45
N GLU A 108 -0.49 8.42 4.32
CA GLU A 108 -1.05 7.61 5.42
C GLU A 108 -1.97 8.44 6.33
N LYS A 109 -1.57 9.68 6.66
CA LYS A 109 -2.40 10.61 7.43
C LYS A 109 -3.69 10.99 6.72
N LEU A 110 -3.65 11.22 5.40
CA LEU A 110 -4.85 11.52 4.60
C LEU A 110 -5.86 10.36 4.62
N MET A 111 -5.37 9.13 4.73
CA MET A 111 -6.19 7.92 4.84
C MET A 111 -6.57 7.58 6.29
N ASN A 112 -6.25 8.46 7.25
CA ASN A 112 -6.45 8.25 8.69
C ASN A 112 -5.83 6.94 9.18
N LEU A 113 -4.66 6.59 8.64
CA LEU A 113 -3.94 5.40 9.05
C LEU A 113 -3.09 5.69 10.29
N PRO A 114 -2.99 4.73 11.21
CA PRO A 114 -2.05 4.84 12.32
C PRO A 114 -0.64 4.90 11.73
N ALA A 115 0.18 5.82 12.24
CA ALA A 115 1.60 5.84 11.89
C ALA A 115 2.20 4.45 12.18
N SER A 116 2.77 3.82 11.17
CA SER A 116 3.48 2.55 11.36
C SER A 116 4.59 2.75 12.38
N LYS A 117 4.58 1.98 13.47
CA LYS A 117 5.69 1.94 14.45
C LYS A 117 6.97 1.30 13.87
N THR A 118 6.88 0.75 12.67
CA THR A 118 7.98 0.11 11.95
C THR A 118 8.47 1.07 10.88
N GLY A 119 9.72 1.54 10.97
CA GLY A 119 10.10 2.71 10.16
C GLY A 119 11.56 3.10 10.00
N ASP A 120 12.55 2.38 10.53
CA ASP A 120 13.94 2.88 10.43
C ASP A 120 14.56 2.69 9.03
N TYR A 121 14.10 1.75 8.20
CA TYR A 121 14.76 1.44 6.91
C TYR A 121 13.84 1.04 5.73
N GLY A 122 12.61 1.56 5.67
CA GLY A 122 11.70 1.35 4.52
C GLY A 122 10.71 0.18 4.69
N TYR A 123 9.51 0.36 4.14
CA TYR A 123 8.42 -0.63 4.18
C TYR A 123 7.42 -0.38 3.04
N ALA A 124 6.61 -1.39 2.75
CA ALA A 124 5.54 -1.33 1.76
C ALA A 124 4.16 -1.45 2.43
N SER A 125 3.26 -0.52 2.13
CA SER A 125 1.85 -0.54 2.55
C SER A 125 0.96 -1.01 1.40
N PHE A 126 0.15 -2.02 1.67
CA PHE A 126 -0.76 -2.63 0.71
C PHE A 126 -2.19 -2.18 0.99
N LEU A 127 -2.83 -1.60 -0.01
CA LEU A 127 -4.18 -1.04 0.06
C LEU A 127 -5.07 -1.72 -0.97
N THR A 128 -6.32 -1.97 -0.62
CA THR A 128 -7.37 -2.41 -1.56
C THR A 128 -8.28 -1.23 -1.87
N VAL A 129 -8.59 -1.06 -3.17
CA VAL A 129 -9.49 0.00 -3.63
C VAL A 129 -10.82 -0.61 -4.05
N ARG A 130 -11.91 -0.01 -3.57
CA ARG A 130 -13.27 -0.41 -3.96
C ARG A 130 -13.72 0.39 -5.17
N ALA A 131 -14.52 -0.25 -6.04
CA ALA A 131 -15.05 0.39 -7.24
C ALA A 131 -16.12 1.46 -6.97
N ASP A 132 -16.58 1.57 -5.72
CA ASP A 132 -17.63 2.50 -5.27
C ASP A 132 -17.09 3.88 -4.84
N GLY A 133 -15.78 4.12 -4.97
CA GLY A 133 -15.15 5.40 -4.63
C GLY A 133 -14.96 5.61 -3.12
N ALA A 134 -15.23 4.60 -2.28
CA ALA A 134 -14.89 4.66 -0.86
C ALA A 134 -13.37 4.73 -0.65
N LEU A 135 -12.97 5.26 0.52
CA LEU A 135 -11.55 5.32 0.91
C LEU A 135 -10.88 3.94 0.82
N PRO A 136 -9.62 3.87 0.35
CA PRO A 136 -8.87 2.61 0.31
C PRO A 136 -8.80 1.96 1.69
N LYS A 137 -8.92 0.63 1.73
CA LYS A 137 -8.76 -0.14 2.96
C LYS A 137 -7.35 -0.72 3.02
N VAL A 138 -6.70 -0.62 4.18
CA VAL A 138 -5.37 -1.24 4.34
C VAL A 138 -5.49 -2.75 4.46
N ALA A 139 -4.79 -3.45 3.59
CA ALA A 139 -4.63 -4.90 3.64
C ALA A 139 -3.55 -5.31 4.65
N GLY A 140 -2.44 -4.56 4.69
CA GLY A 140 -1.34 -4.75 5.63
C GLY A 140 -0.05 -4.05 5.19
N ILE A 141 1.02 -4.25 5.94
CA ILE A 141 2.37 -3.73 5.65
C ILE A 141 3.39 -4.86 5.56
N VAL A 142 4.51 -4.61 4.88
CA VAL A 142 5.70 -5.47 4.92
C VAL A 142 6.93 -4.59 5.14
N ASP A 143 7.65 -4.84 6.22
CA ASP A 143 8.92 -4.16 6.50
C ASP A 143 10.03 -4.69 5.59
N ALA A 144 11.04 -3.86 5.28
CA ALA A 144 12.15 -4.25 4.41
C ALA A 144 12.83 -5.58 4.82
N THR A 145 12.97 -5.81 6.13
CA THR A 145 13.61 -7.01 6.70
C THR A 145 12.74 -8.27 6.66
N ASP A 146 11.44 -8.13 6.38
CA ASP A 146 10.45 -9.19 6.52
C ASP A 146 10.01 -9.78 5.17
N TRP A 147 10.46 -9.21 4.04
CA TRP A 147 10.08 -9.64 2.70
C TRP A 147 10.30 -11.13 2.44
N GLN A 148 11.40 -11.71 2.93
CA GLN A 148 11.72 -13.14 2.72
C GLN A 148 10.63 -14.09 3.24
N LYS A 149 9.94 -13.70 4.31
CA LYS A 149 8.84 -14.49 4.90
C LYS A 149 7.54 -14.40 4.10
N VAL A 150 7.37 -13.34 3.31
CA VAL A 150 6.16 -13.08 2.51
C VAL A 150 6.28 -13.69 1.12
N VAL A 151 7.44 -13.55 0.47
CA VAL A 151 7.63 -14.04 -0.91
C VAL A 151 7.95 -15.52 -0.98
N GLY A 152 8.32 -16.15 0.15
CA GLY A 152 8.71 -17.55 0.21
C GLY A 152 10.00 -17.83 -0.55
N LYS A 153 11.07 -18.08 0.20
CA LYS A 153 12.08 -19.04 -0.25
C LYS A 153 11.84 -20.34 0.50
#